data_AF-A0A971V960-F1
#
_entry.id   AF-A0A971V960-F1
#
_cell.length_a   1.000
_cell.length_b   1.000
_cell.length_c   1.000
_cell.angle_alpha   90.00
_cell.angle_beta   90.00
_cell.angle_gamma   90.00
#
_symmetry.space_group_name_H-M   'P 1'
#
loop_
_entity.id
_entity.type
_entity.pdbx_description
1 polymer ?
#
loop_
_entity_poly.entity_id
_entity_poly.type
_entity_poly.pdbx_seq_one_letter_code
_entity_poly.pdbx_strand_id
1 'polypeptide(L)' 'MDIGSQDIRRLMQAFQSVQGKSEDELIRELVDMIKSGRGGITPRKAENIIKSIQPMLNPQQRRILDKLLRELYKR' A
#
# COMPACT_ATOMS: atom_id res chain seq x y z
N MET A 1 -10.76 -13.58 9.24
CA MET A 1 -10.41 -12.47 8.33
C MET A 1 -9.08 -12.88 7.69
N ASP A 2 -9.11 -13.52 6.54
CA ASP A 2 -7.91 -14.07 5.89
C ASP A 2 -7.27 -13.01 5.01
N ILE A 3 -6.23 -12.36 5.53
CA ILE A 3 -5.28 -11.64 4.68
C ILE A 3 -4.45 -12.74 4.02
N GLY A 4 -4.80 -13.11 2.79
CA GLY A 4 -4.06 -14.13 2.06
C GLY A 4 -2.65 -13.63 1.75
N SER A 5 -1.68 -14.54 1.75
CA SER A 5 -0.31 -14.28 1.30
C SER A 5 -0.23 -13.67 -0.12
N GLN A 6 -1.28 -13.88 -0.94
CA GLN A 6 -1.43 -13.27 -2.25
C GLN A 6 -1.69 -11.75 -2.22
N ASP A 7 -2.47 -11.25 -1.25
CA ASP A 7 -2.75 -9.81 -1.14
C ASP A 7 -1.49 -9.03 -0.73
N ILE A 8 -0.73 -9.61 0.20
CA ILE A 8 0.57 -9.08 0.62
C ILE A 8 1.54 -9.03 -0.58
N ARG A 9 1.61 -10.11 -1.37
CA ARG A 9 2.45 -10.16 -2.57
C ARG A 9 2.06 -9.11 -3.60
N ARG A 10 0.77 -8.89 -3.84
CA ARG A 10 0.29 -7.85 -4.78
C ARG A 10 0.68 -6.46 -4.32
N LEU A 11 0.51 -6.14 -3.04
CA LEU A 11 0.92 -4.85 -2.47
C LEU A 11 2.44 -4.66 -2.60
N MET A 12 3.21 -5.71 -2.28
CA MET A 12 4.68 -5.69 -2.42
C MET A 12 5.13 -5.57 -3.87
N GLN A 13 4.48 -6.23 -4.82
CA GLN A 13 4.79 -6.11 -6.23
C GLN A 13 4.51 -4.71 -6.75
N ALA A 14 3.36 -4.12 -6.37
CA ALA A 14 3.04 -2.73 -6.67
C ALA A 14 4.05 -1.75 -6.06
N PHE A 15 4.70 -2.13 -4.95
CA PHE A 15 5.80 -1.39 -4.31
C PHE A 15 7.17 -1.62 -4.97
N GLN A 16 7.41 -2.80 -5.56
CA GLN A 16 8.67 -3.13 -6.24
C GLN A 16 8.71 -2.62 -7.67
N SER A 17 7.57 -2.53 -8.36
CA SER A 17 7.42 -1.95 -9.71
C SER A 17 7.72 -0.44 -9.78
N VAL A 18 8.22 0.13 -8.69
CA VAL A 18 8.40 1.56 -8.44
C VAL A 18 9.87 1.96 -8.45
N GLN A 19 10.79 1.04 -8.76
CA GLN A 19 12.17 1.43 -9.05
C GLN A 19 12.17 2.38 -10.28
N GLY A 20 12.18 3.69 -10.03
CA GLY A 20 12.23 4.74 -11.04
C GLY A 20 11.18 5.86 -10.92
N LYS A 21 10.10 5.70 -10.14
CA LYS A 21 9.07 6.75 -9.94
C LYS A 21 9.30 7.56 -8.67
N SER A 22 8.81 8.80 -8.64
CA SER A 22 8.82 9.64 -7.44
C SER A 22 7.87 9.06 -6.37
N GLU A 23 8.21 9.25 -5.08
CA GLU A 23 7.40 8.77 -3.95
C GLU A 23 5.95 9.27 -4.04
N ASP A 24 5.73 10.51 -4.46
CA ASP A 24 4.40 11.12 -4.56
C ASP A 24 3.55 10.50 -5.67
N GLU A 25 4.16 10.23 -6.82
CA GLU A 25 3.47 9.60 -7.96
C GLU A 25 3.01 8.19 -7.62
N LEU A 26 3.89 7.42 -6.95
CA LEU A 26 3.54 6.09 -6.43
C LEU A 26 2.30 6.15 -5.53
N ILE A 27 2.34 7.05 -4.55
CA ILE A 27 1.29 7.12 -3.54
C ILE A 27 -0.04 7.46 -4.20
N ARG A 28 -0.05 8.38 -5.18
CA ARG A 28 -1.26 8.70 -5.94
C ARG A 28 -1.81 7.49 -6.68
N GLU A 29 -0.98 6.75 -7.43
CA GLU A 29 -1.43 5.56 -8.15
C GLU A 29 -1.99 4.47 -7.23
N LEU A 30 -1.32 4.23 -6.09
CA LEU A 30 -1.78 3.26 -5.09
C LEU A 30 -3.10 3.71 -4.45
N VAL A 31 -3.24 4.99 -4.12
CA VAL A 31 -4.49 5.55 -3.58
C VAL A 31 -5.63 5.36 -4.58
N ASP A 32 -5.43 5.70 -5.84
CA ASP A 32 -6.46 5.56 -6.88
C ASP A 32 -6.85 4.10 -7.11
N MET A 33 -5.88 3.19 -7.12
CA MET A 33 -6.13 1.75 -7.24
C MET A 33 -6.97 1.23 -6.07
N ILE A 34 -6.58 1.57 -4.84
CA ILE A 34 -7.22 1.08 -3.61
C ILE A 34 -8.60 1.72 -3.42
N LYS A 35 -8.76 3.03 -3.67
CA LYS A 35 -10.06 3.72 -3.59
C LYS A 35 -11.02 3.25 -4.68
N SER A 36 -10.53 2.90 -5.87
CA SER A 36 -11.36 2.31 -6.93
C SER A 36 -11.72 0.84 -6.68
N GLY A 37 -11.18 0.20 -5.63
CA GLY A 37 -11.39 -1.22 -5.36
C GLY A 37 -10.78 -2.15 -6.41
N ARG A 38 -9.96 -1.61 -7.33
CA ARG A 38 -9.28 -2.41 -8.36
C ARG A 38 -8.33 -3.40 -7.70
N GLY A 39 -8.33 -4.64 -8.20
CA GLY A 39 -7.50 -5.71 -7.65
C GLY A 39 -8.01 -6.31 -6.33
N GLY A 40 -9.18 -5.90 -5.84
CA GLY A 40 -9.80 -6.46 -4.63
C GLY A 40 -9.21 -5.93 -3.32
N ILE A 41 -8.49 -4.80 -3.38
CA ILE A 41 -7.87 -4.15 -2.22
C ILE A 41 -8.69 -2.91 -1.89
N THR A 42 -9.40 -2.95 -0.77
CA THR A 42 -10.09 -1.77 -0.22
C THR A 42 -9.16 -1.00 0.74
N PRO A 43 -9.45 0.27 1.07
CA PRO A 43 -8.64 1.04 2.03
C PRO A 43 -8.44 0.30 3.36
N ARG A 44 -9.51 -0.31 3.88
CA ARG A 44 -9.47 -1.11 5.11
C ARG A 44 -8.60 -2.37 4.98
N LYS A 45 -8.61 -3.02 3.80
CA LYS A 45 -7.77 -4.21 3.55
C LYS A 45 -6.30 -3.81 3.42
N ALA A 46 -6.00 -2.71 2.73
CA ALA A 46 -4.66 -2.14 2.64
C ALA A 46 -4.11 -1.79 4.03
N GLU A 47 -4.91 -1.16 4.89
CA GLU A 47 -4.50 -0.83 6.26
C GLU A 47 -4.11 -2.06 7.08
N ASN A 48 -4.93 -3.11 7.02
CA ASN A 48 -4.63 -4.34 7.73
C ASN A 48 -3.33 -4.98 7.23
N ILE A 49 -3.12 -5.03 5.91
CA ILE A 49 -1.88 -5.55 5.31
C ILE A 49 -0.67 -4.74 5.78
N ILE A 50 -0.75 -3.41 5.72
CA ILE A 50 0.34 -2.51 6.10
C ILE A 50 0.72 -2.72 7.56
N LYS A 51 -0.27 -2.82 8.46
CA LYS A 51 -0.05 -3.12 9.88
C LYS A 51 0.62 -4.48 10.10
N SER A 52 0.24 -5.49 9.33
CA SER A 52 0.83 -6.84 9.43
C SER A 52 2.28 -6.90 8.96
N ILE A 53 2.66 -6.15 7.93
CA ILE A 53 4.04 -6.16 7.40
C ILE A 53 4.93 -5.08 8.04
N GLN A 54 4.34 -4.11 8.75
CA GLN A 54 5.03 -3.00 9.40
C GLN A 54 6.31 -3.33 10.21
N PRO A 55 6.40 -4.47 10.94
CA PRO A 55 7.62 -4.82 11.67
C PRO A 55 8.77 -5.31 10.76
N MET A 56 8.48 -5.69 9.52
CA MET A 56 9.47 -6.22 8.55
C MET A 56 9.97 -5.15 7.57
N LEU A 57 9.51 -3.90 7.70
CA LEU A 57 9.84 -2.81 6.80
C LEU A 57 11.06 -2.03 7.29
N ASN A 58 11.87 -1.56 6.35
CA ASN A 58 12.90 -0.57 6.64
C ASN A 58 12.27 0.84 6.85
N PRO A 59 13.01 1.80 7.43
CA PRO A 59 12.48 3.14 7.71
C PRO A 59 11.93 3.88 6.49
N GLN A 60 12.56 3.70 5.32
CA GLN A 60 12.13 4.32 4.07
C GLN A 60 10.77 3.76 3.62
N GLN A 61 10.63 2.43 3.59
CA GLN A 61 9.39 1.74 3.23
C GLN A 61 8.25 2.09 4.20
N ARG A 62 8.54 2.15 5.50
CA ARG A 62 7.57 2.55 6.53
C ARG A 62 7.04 3.97 6.27
N ARG A 63 7.93 4.92 5.96
CA ARG A 63 7.55 6.31 5.65
C ARG A 63 6.60 6.39 4.45
N ILE A 64 6.86 5.64 3.38
CA ILE A 64 6.00 5.63 2.19
C ILE A 64 4.62 5.05 2.52
N LEU A 65 4.56 3.94 3.25
CA LEU A 65 3.29 3.32 3.65
C LEU A 65 2.48 4.19 4.62
N ASP A 66 3.13 4.88 5.55
CA ASP A 66 2.45 5.83 6.44
C ASP A 66 1.82 6.97 5.65
N LYS A 67 2.51 7.46 4.61
CA LYS A 67 1.99 8.50 3.73
C LYS A 67 0.85 7.99 2.84
N LEU A 68 0.94 6.76 2.34
CA LEU A 68 -0.16 6.07 1.66
C LEU A 68 -1.40 5.98 2.54
N LEU A 69 -1.26 5.52 3.80
CA LEU A 69 -2.38 5.44 4.75
C LEU A 69 -3.03 6.81 4.98
N ARG A 70 -2.22 7.86 5.14
CA ARG A 70 -2.73 9.23 5.30
C ARG A 70 -3.56 9.67 4.10
N GLU A 71 -3.08 9.47 2.88
CA GLU A 71 -3.77 9.87 1.65
C GLU A 71 -5.03 9.01 1.37
N LEU A 72 -5.05 7.75 1.82
CA LEU A 72 -6.25 6.90 1.73
C LEU A 72 -7.42 7.44 2.56
N TYR A 73 -7.14 8.02 3.72
CA TYR A 73 -8.16 8.55 4.65
C TYR A 73 -8.34 10.06 4.59
N LYS A 74 -7.58 10.75 3.74
CA LYS A 74 -7.75 12.17 3.46
C LYS A 74 -9.10 12.39 2.76
N ARG A 75 -9.95 13.23 3.37
CA ARG A 75 -11.25 13.64 2.84
C ARG A 75 -11.09 14.60 1.68
#